data_AF-A0A9D8BT54-F1
#
_entry.id   AF-A0A9D8BT54-F1
#
_cell.length_a   1.000
_cell.length_b   1.000
_cell.length_c   1.000
_cell.angle_alpha   90.00
_cell.angle_beta   90.00
_cell.angle_gamma   90.00
#
_symmetry.space_group_name_H-M   'P 1'
#
loop_
_entity.id
_entity.type
_entity.pdbx_description
1 polymer ?
#
loop_
_entity_poly.entity_id
_entity_poly.type
_entity_poly.pdbx_seq_one_letter_code
_entity_poly.pdbx_strand_id
1 'polypeptide(L)'
;MVVAADVFEIPAEQKPCFYKPAGLQKGSYLRVGNTNRLMTDYEIFGYVSARTQPTLDEEPVRKAVLEDLNRARLEEYLRQLRHTRPQASYLNAPFEQVLRQLHIVNSVDGILRPSLAGLLVFGKYPQAFEPQLVITYLQYYGTTETEKTPRGERFLDNRKFEGPIPEMVESAVDYVMAAIRKSSLIEGLWRREIPEYPGEALREAIVNAVAHRDYSHFVRGSYIQIRLF
;
A
#
# COMPACT_ATOMS: atom_id res chain seq x y z
N MET A 1 14.17 -26.73 45.94
CA MET A 1 12.84 -26.91 45.34
C MET A 1 12.81 -26.10 44.05
N VAL A 2 12.56 -26.74 42.92
CA VAL A 2 12.48 -26.08 41.61
C VAL A 2 11.03 -26.11 41.16
N VAL A 3 10.54 -24.97 40.64
CA VAL A 3 9.22 -24.86 40.04
C VAL A 3 9.41 -24.77 38.53
N ALA A 4 8.78 -25.67 37.78
CA ALA A 4 8.72 -25.63 36.33
C ALA A 4 7.34 -25.14 35.90
N ALA A 5 7.29 -24.29 34.87
CA ALA A 5 6.05 -23.78 34.30
C ALA A 5 6.15 -23.79 32.77
N ASP A 6 5.21 -24.48 32.13
CA ASP A 6 5.04 -24.48 30.68
C ASP A 6 4.03 -23.39 30.30
N VAL A 7 4.45 -22.46 29.45
CA VAL A 7 3.62 -21.36 28.98
C VAL A 7 3.40 -21.53 27.49
N PHE A 8 2.16 -21.80 27.09
CA PHE A 8 1.77 -21.93 25.69
C PHE A 8 1.58 -20.57 25.02
N GLU A 9 1.80 -20.55 23.72
CA GLU A 9 1.56 -19.36 22.90
C GLU A 9 0.06 -19.02 22.87
N ILE A 10 -0.26 -17.73 23.01
CA ILE A 10 -1.63 -17.24 22.93
C ILE A 10 -2.07 -17.06 21.46
N PRO A 11 -3.38 -17.16 21.16
CA PRO A 11 -3.91 -16.87 19.83
C PRO A 11 -3.51 -15.48 19.33
N ALA A 12 -3.32 -15.33 18.01
CA ALA A 12 -2.90 -14.06 17.40
C ALA A 12 -3.79 -12.88 17.79
N GLU A 13 -5.10 -13.10 17.87
CA GLU A 13 -6.13 -12.13 18.27
C GLU A 13 -5.95 -11.58 19.70
N GLN A 14 -5.19 -12.28 20.56
CA GLN A 14 -4.95 -11.87 21.94
C GLN A 14 -3.55 -11.25 22.13
N LYS A 15 -2.69 -11.27 21.10
CA LYS A 15 -1.33 -10.71 21.16
C LYS A 15 -1.33 -9.18 21.07
N PRO A 16 -0.39 -8.47 21.70
CA PRO A 16 0.67 -9.00 22.54
C PRO A 16 0.15 -9.27 23.96
N CYS A 17 0.73 -10.27 24.63
CA CYS A 17 0.56 -10.43 26.07
C CYS A 17 1.36 -9.35 26.80
N PHE A 18 0.82 -8.82 27.90
CA PHE A 18 1.48 -7.77 28.67
C PHE A 18 1.26 -7.92 30.18
N TYR A 19 2.22 -7.44 30.96
CA TYR A 19 2.09 -7.37 32.41
C TYR A 19 1.05 -6.31 32.80
N LYS A 20 -0.12 -6.75 33.27
CA LYS A 20 -1.28 -5.88 33.53
C LYS A 20 -0.97 -4.60 34.31
N PRO A 21 -0.18 -4.62 35.41
CA PRO A 21 0.14 -3.40 36.16
C PRO A 21 0.98 -2.36 35.40
N ALA A 22 1.77 -2.80 34.41
CA ALA A 22 2.56 -1.89 33.56
C ALA A 22 1.78 -1.43 32.31
N GLY A 23 0.62 -2.02 32.03
CA GLY A 23 -0.17 -1.73 30.84
C GLY A 23 0.45 -2.23 29.55
N LEU A 24 -0.25 -2.03 28.42
CA LEU A 24 0.15 -2.58 27.12
C LEU A 24 1.51 -2.04 26.65
N GLN A 25 1.70 -0.71 26.71
CA GLN A 25 2.90 -0.04 26.20
C GLN A 25 4.18 -0.38 27.00
N LYS A 26 4.09 -0.43 28.33
CA LYS A 26 5.28 -0.66 29.19
C LYS A 26 5.38 -2.09 29.71
N GLY A 27 4.39 -2.93 29.43
CA GLY A 27 4.30 -4.31 29.91
C GLY A 27 4.43 -5.38 28.83
N SER A 28 4.57 -5.02 27.55
CA SER A 28 4.73 -5.97 26.43
C SER A 28 6.20 -6.22 26.12
N TYR A 29 6.61 -7.49 26.07
CA TYR A 29 8.01 -7.87 25.84
C TYR A 29 8.13 -8.94 24.75
N LEU A 30 9.19 -8.87 23.95
CA LEU A 30 9.58 -9.89 23.00
C LEU A 30 10.77 -10.69 23.55
N ARG A 31 10.71 -12.02 23.48
CA ARG A 31 11.83 -12.89 23.82
C ARG A 31 12.82 -12.89 22.66
N VAL A 32 14.06 -12.45 22.90
CA VAL A 32 15.14 -12.47 21.91
C VAL A 32 16.30 -13.26 22.51
N GLY A 33 16.47 -14.50 22.04
CA GLY A 33 17.43 -15.45 22.63
C GLY A 33 17.16 -15.65 24.13
N ASN A 34 18.13 -15.27 24.96
CA ASN A 34 18.06 -15.47 26.42
C ASN A 34 17.48 -14.26 27.18
N THR A 35 17.11 -13.16 26.51
CA THR A 35 16.63 -11.94 27.15
C THR A 35 15.22 -11.58 26.71
N ASN A 36 14.53 -10.77 27.54
CA ASN A 36 13.25 -10.17 27.20
C ASN A 36 13.48 -8.69 26.91
N ARG A 37 13.14 -8.24 25.71
CA ARG A 37 13.23 -6.83 25.31
C ARG A 37 11.83 -6.21 25.34
N LEU A 38 11.70 -4.99 25.85
CA LEU A 38 10.46 -4.24 25.72
C LEU A 38 10.11 -4.08 24.22
N MET A 39 8.84 -4.29 23.87
CA MET A 39 8.37 -4.07 22.51
C MET A 39 8.35 -2.57 22.19
N THR A 40 8.57 -2.22 20.92
CA THR A 40 8.38 -0.85 20.44
C THR A 40 6.88 -0.56 20.22
N ASP A 41 6.49 0.71 20.17
CA ASP A 41 5.11 1.09 19.86
C ASP A 41 4.64 0.53 18.51
N TYR A 42 5.54 0.45 17.52
CA TYR A 42 5.26 -0.15 16.22
C TYR A 42 5.01 -1.67 16.31
N GLU A 43 5.81 -2.40 17.10
CA GLU A 43 5.60 -3.84 17.30
C GLU A 43 4.28 -4.13 18.03
N ILE A 44 3.98 -3.34 19.06
CA ILE A 44 2.70 -3.41 19.77
C ILE A 44 1.56 -3.11 18.79
N PHE A 45 1.69 -2.05 18.00
CA PHE A 45 0.72 -1.68 16.98
C PHE A 45 0.52 -2.79 15.94
N GLY A 46 1.59 -3.44 15.48
CA GLY A 46 1.51 -4.57 14.55
C GLY A 46 0.70 -5.73 15.12
N TYR A 47 0.96 -6.12 16.38
CA TYR A 47 0.19 -7.18 17.02
C TYR A 47 -1.27 -6.80 17.25
N VAL A 48 -1.56 -5.56 17.66
CA VAL A 48 -2.92 -5.09 17.87
C VAL A 48 -3.68 -4.97 16.56
N SER A 49 -3.03 -4.45 15.51
CA SER A 49 -3.62 -4.33 14.18
C SER A 49 -3.83 -5.67 13.52
N ALA A 50 -3.05 -6.70 13.84
CA ALA A 50 -3.28 -8.06 13.37
C ALA A 50 -4.48 -8.76 14.02
N ARG A 51 -5.08 -8.18 15.08
CA ARG A 51 -6.30 -8.74 15.71
C ARG A 51 -7.54 -8.56 14.86
N THR A 52 -7.55 -7.56 13.99
CA THR A 52 -8.71 -7.18 13.15
C THR A 52 -8.22 -6.78 11.75
N GLN A 53 -9.12 -6.63 10.78
CA GLN A 53 -8.74 -6.01 9.51
C GLN A 53 -8.21 -4.58 9.80
N PRO A 54 -6.99 -4.20 9.36
CA PRO A 54 -6.53 -2.82 9.50
C PRO A 54 -7.44 -1.88 8.71
N THR A 55 -7.91 -0.80 9.33
CA THR A 55 -8.80 0.22 8.71
C THR A 55 -8.11 1.58 8.59
N LEU A 56 -6.77 1.58 8.51
CA LEU A 56 -5.95 2.80 8.57
C LEU A 56 -6.11 3.66 7.32
N ASP A 57 -6.43 3.02 6.21
CA ASP A 57 -6.76 3.64 4.93
C ASP A 57 -8.16 4.28 4.93
N GLU A 58 -9.03 3.91 5.87
CA GLU A 58 -10.32 4.57 6.11
C GLU A 58 -10.20 5.87 6.92
N GLU A 59 -9.03 6.15 7.52
CA GLU A 59 -8.84 7.35 8.33
C GLU A 59 -8.95 8.63 7.49
N PRO A 60 -9.65 9.67 7.98
CA PRO A 60 -9.77 10.92 7.26
C PRO A 60 -8.44 11.68 7.23
N VAL A 61 -8.04 12.12 6.03
CA VAL A 61 -6.90 13.01 5.86
C VAL A 61 -7.33 14.42 6.26
N ARG A 62 -7.05 14.80 7.51
CA ARG A 62 -7.50 16.07 8.12
C ARG A 62 -7.12 17.35 7.38
N LYS A 63 -6.13 17.31 6.50
CA LYS A 63 -5.71 18.47 5.70
C LYS A 63 -6.41 18.55 4.36
N ALA A 64 -7.01 17.46 3.88
CA ALA A 64 -7.69 17.38 2.60
C ALA A 64 -9.18 17.68 2.73
N VAL A 65 -9.76 18.20 1.66
CA VAL A 65 -11.18 18.49 1.48
C VAL A 65 -11.72 17.79 0.23
N LEU A 66 -13.04 17.83 0.03
CA LEU A 66 -13.69 17.17 -1.10
C LEU A 66 -13.16 17.67 -2.46
N GLU A 67 -12.79 18.95 -2.54
CA GLU A 67 -12.26 19.60 -3.74
C GLU A 67 -10.88 19.07 -4.15
N ASP A 68 -10.15 18.41 -3.26
CA ASP A 68 -8.88 17.75 -3.57
C ASP A 68 -9.08 16.43 -4.33
N LEU A 69 -10.30 15.90 -4.35
CA LEU A 69 -10.66 14.75 -5.16
C LEU A 69 -10.97 15.17 -6.60
N ASN A 70 -10.63 14.29 -7.54
CA ASN A 70 -10.95 14.42 -8.93
C ASN A 70 -12.41 14.00 -9.17
N ARG A 71 -13.27 15.01 -9.31
CA ARG A 71 -14.71 14.81 -9.53
C ARG A 71 -15.03 13.95 -10.76
N ALA A 72 -14.32 14.15 -11.87
CA ALA A 72 -14.56 13.38 -13.09
C ALA A 72 -14.25 11.88 -12.88
N ARG A 73 -13.15 11.56 -12.18
CA ARG A 73 -12.82 10.15 -11.85
C ARG A 73 -13.84 9.54 -10.90
N LEU A 74 -14.33 10.29 -9.92
CA LEU A 74 -15.39 9.82 -9.02
C LEU A 74 -16.68 9.53 -9.78
N GLU A 75 -17.12 10.45 -10.64
CA GLU A 75 -18.33 10.28 -11.45
C GLU A 75 -18.21 9.09 -12.41
N GLU A 76 -17.04 8.93 -13.06
CA GLU A 76 -16.72 7.78 -13.89
C GLU A 76 -16.83 6.47 -13.09
N TYR A 77 -16.18 6.41 -11.92
CA TYR A 77 -16.22 5.25 -11.03
C TYR A 77 -17.64 4.91 -10.57
N LEU A 78 -18.41 5.90 -10.11
CA LEU A 78 -19.79 5.68 -9.66
C LEU A 78 -20.69 5.19 -10.80
N ARG A 79 -20.49 5.69 -12.02
CA ARG A 79 -21.21 5.22 -13.20
C ARG A 79 -20.86 3.76 -13.53
N GLN A 80 -19.59 3.38 -13.52
CA GLN A 80 -19.19 1.98 -13.68
C GLN A 80 -19.76 1.09 -12.56
N LEU A 81 -19.77 1.58 -11.32
CA LEU A 81 -20.29 0.86 -10.17
C LEU A 81 -21.80 0.62 -10.28
N ARG A 82 -22.57 1.60 -10.79
CA ARG A 82 -24.01 1.45 -11.08
C ARG A 82 -24.28 0.39 -12.16
N HIS A 83 -23.43 0.31 -13.18
CA HIS A 83 -23.54 -0.71 -14.22
C HIS A 83 -23.24 -2.12 -13.69
N THR A 84 -22.21 -2.26 -12.87
CA THR A 84 -21.79 -3.56 -12.32
C THR A 84 -22.66 -4.02 -11.14
N ARG A 85 -23.30 -3.09 -10.42
CA ARG A 85 -24.15 -3.37 -9.26
C ARG A 85 -25.51 -2.66 -9.37
N PRO A 86 -26.36 -3.04 -10.33
CA PRO A 86 -27.64 -2.35 -10.58
C PRO A 86 -28.62 -2.43 -9.40
N GLN A 87 -28.47 -3.43 -8.52
CA GLN A 87 -29.33 -3.62 -7.33
C GLN A 87 -28.89 -2.77 -6.12
N ALA A 88 -27.76 -2.07 -6.20
CA ALA A 88 -27.25 -1.23 -5.12
C ALA A 88 -27.98 0.12 -5.06
N SER A 89 -29.17 0.13 -4.46
CA SER A 89 -30.06 1.31 -4.40
C SER A 89 -29.41 2.55 -3.77
N TYR A 90 -28.45 2.37 -2.86
CA TYR A 90 -27.69 3.46 -2.24
C TYR A 90 -26.92 4.31 -3.27
N LEU A 91 -26.59 3.76 -4.45
CA LEU A 91 -25.90 4.50 -5.53
C LEU A 91 -26.77 5.58 -6.18
N ASN A 92 -28.08 5.58 -5.91
CA ASN A 92 -29.02 6.60 -6.38
C ASN A 92 -29.18 7.76 -5.39
N ALA A 93 -28.54 7.69 -4.22
CA ALA A 93 -28.52 8.77 -3.25
C ALA A 93 -27.74 10.00 -3.78
N PRO A 94 -27.86 11.18 -3.14
CA PRO A 94 -27.03 12.34 -3.44
C PRO A 94 -25.53 12.00 -3.41
N PHE A 95 -24.76 12.60 -4.31
CA PHE A 95 -23.34 12.29 -4.56
C PHE A 95 -22.52 12.12 -3.27
N GLU A 96 -22.56 13.10 -2.36
CA GLU A 96 -21.85 13.06 -1.08
C GLU A 96 -22.30 11.93 -0.14
N GLN A 97 -23.58 11.54 -0.19
CA GLN A 97 -24.08 10.40 0.57
C GLN A 97 -23.50 9.09 0.01
N VAL A 98 -23.43 8.96 -1.32
CA VAL A 98 -22.80 7.81 -1.97
C VAL A 98 -21.33 7.70 -1.59
N LEU A 99 -20.59 8.82 -1.62
CA LEU A 99 -19.16 8.82 -1.24
C LEU A 99 -18.93 8.39 0.21
N ARG A 100 -19.80 8.82 1.13
CA ARG A 100 -19.76 8.37 2.53
C ARG A 100 -20.07 6.88 2.67
N GLN A 101 -21.10 6.40 1.97
CA GLN A 101 -21.48 4.99 1.99
C GLN A 101 -20.39 4.08 1.42
N LEU A 102 -19.56 4.60 0.51
CA LEU A 102 -18.41 3.91 -0.06
C LEU A 102 -17.11 4.13 0.73
N HIS A 103 -17.18 4.80 1.89
CA HIS A 103 -16.00 5.12 2.72
C HIS A 103 -14.90 5.92 1.99
N ILE A 104 -15.25 6.62 0.92
CA ILE A 104 -14.33 7.51 0.17
C ILE A 104 -14.11 8.81 0.94
N VAL A 105 -15.13 9.27 1.67
CA VAL A 105 -15.06 10.46 2.51
C VAL A 105 -15.72 10.20 3.87
N ASN A 106 -15.22 10.88 4.90
CA ASN A 106 -15.79 10.91 6.24
C ASN A 106 -16.22 12.33 6.57
N SER A 107 -17.22 12.48 7.45
CA SER A 107 -17.60 13.79 8.00
C SER A 107 -16.83 14.04 9.28
N VAL A 108 -15.97 15.06 9.31
CA VAL A 108 -15.21 15.48 10.50
C VAL A 108 -15.52 16.95 10.74
N ASP A 109 -16.12 17.27 11.90
CA ASP A 109 -16.52 18.63 12.28
C ASP A 109 -17.44 19.31 11.24
N GLY A 110 -18.32 18.52 10.61
CA GLY A 110 -19.23 19.00 9.56
C GLY A 110 -18.59 19.19 8.18
N ILE A 111 -17.29 18.92 8.05
CA ILE A 111 -16.53 19.02 6.79
C ILE A 111 -16.34 17.62 6.22
N LEU A 112 -16.64 17.43 4.93
CA LEU A 112 -16.33 16.20 4.22
C LEU A 112 -14.83 16.14 3.92
N ARG A 113 -14.18 15.11 4.44
CA ARG A 113 -12.75 14.86 4.27
C ARG A 113 -12.54 13.52 3.60
N PRO A 114 -11.68 13.42 2.58
CA PRO A 114 -11.29 12.14 2.02
C PRO A 114 -10.71 11.21 3.07
N SER A 115 -11.07 9.94 3.00
CA SER A 115 -10.26 8.88 3.63
C SER A 115 -8.91 8.80 2.93
N LEU A 116 -7.91 8.18 3.56
CA LEU A 116 -6.60 7.98 2.93
C LEU A 116 -6.72 7.18 1.63
N ALA A 117 -7.52 6.12 1.60
CA ALA A 117 -7.84 5.36 0.39
C ALA A 117 -8.54 6.23 -0.66
N GLY A 118 -9.56 6.99 -0.24
CA GLY A 118 -10.29 7.90 -1.11
C GLY A 118 -9.38 8.94 -1.77
N LEU A 119 -8.47 9.52 -0.99
CA LEU A 119 -7.45 10.45 -1.48
C LEU A 119 -6.48 9.76 -2.43
N LEU A 120 -5.93 8.59 -2.07
CA LEU A 120 -4.93 7.91 -2.88
C LEU A 120 -5.49 7.39 -4.21
N VAL A 121 -6.77 7.01 -4.28
CA VAL A 121 -7.38 6.49 -5.50
C VAL A 121 -7.97 7.60 -6.36
N PHE A 122 -8.65 8.58 -5.75
CA PHE A 122 -9.42 9.59 -6.47
C PHE A 122 -8.85 11.01 -6.37
N GLY A 123 -7.79 11.23 -5.61
CA GLY A 123 -7.15 12.53 -5.46
C GLY A 123 -6.62 13.10 -6.78
N LYS A 124 -6.65 14.43 -6.89
CA LYS A 124 -5.97 15.15 -7.98
C LYS A 124 -4.46 14.98 -7.90
N TYR A 125 -3.90 15.13 -6.69
CA TYR A 125 -2.48 14.91 -6.41
C TYR A 125 -2.29 14.50 -4.93
N PRO A 126 -2.40 13.19 -4.60
CA PRO A 126 -2.37 12.71 -3.22
C PRO A 126 -1.07 13.06 -2.47
N GLN A 127 0.05 13.14 -3.20
CA GLN A 127 1.37 13.38 -2.64
C GLN A 127 1.55 14.81 -2.09
N ALA A 128 0.63 15.75 -2.37
CA ALA A 128 0.59 17.03 -1.64
C ALA A 128 0.31 16.85 -0.14
N PHE A 129 -0.43 15.79 0.23
CA PHE A 129 -0.78 15.46 1.61
C PHE A 129 0.11 14.36 2.18
N GLU A 130 0.49 13.41 1.32
CA GLU A 130 1.19 12.19 1.70
C GLU A 130 2.40 11.94 0.76
N PRO A 131 3.49 12.73 0.87
CA PRO A 131 4.58 12.80 -0.12
C PRO A 131 5.39 11.52 -0.33
N GLN A 132 5.30 10.61 0.63
CA GLN A 132 6.05 9.35 0.67
C GLN A 132 5.22 8.16 0.17
N LEU A 133 3.93 8.35 -0.08
CA LEU A 133 3.06 7.29 -0.62
C LEU A 133 3.16 7.27 -2.15
N VAL A 134 4.26 6.69 -2.63
CA VAL A 134 4.67 6.66 -4.03
C VAL A 134 5.19 5.27 -4.41
N ILE A 135 5.29 5.01 -5.70
CA ILE A 135 5.99 3.83 -6.24
C ILE A 135 7.32 4.31 -6.81
N THR A 136 8.40 3.60 -6.51
CA THR A 136 9.74 3.87 -7.07
C THR A 136 10.22 2.67 -7.85
N TYR A 137 11.02 2.92 -8.87
CA TYR A 137 11.71 1.90 -9.66
C TYR A 137 13.21 2.16 -9.59
N LEU A 138 13.97 1.12 -9.29
CA LEU A 138 15.43 1.11 -9.33
C LEU A 138 15.90 -0.03 -10.22
N GLN A 139 16.76 0.29 -11.17
CA GLN A 139 17.50 -0.70 -11.94
C GLN A 139 18.94 -0.77 -11.45
N TYR A 140 19.35 -1.92 -10.96
CA TYR A 140 20.71 -2.20 -10.56
C TYR A 140 21.57 -2.58 -11.77
N TYR A 141 22.89 -2.40 -11.64
CA TYR A 141 23.82 -2.76 -12.70
C TYR A 141 24.01 -4.27 -12.87
N GLY A 142 23.95 -5.00 -11.76
CA GLY A 142 24.17 -6.44 -11.74
C GLY A 142 23.16 -7.15 -10.87
N THR A 143 23.43 -8.42 -10.61
CA THR A 143 22.51 -9.33 -9.91
C THR A 143 22.39 -9.07 -8.41
N THR A 144 23.19 -8.15 -7.87
CA THR A 144 23.23 -7.80 -6.44
C THR A 144 23.30 -6.29 -6.22
N GLU A 145 22.88 -5.83 -5.03
CA GLU A 145 22.88 -4.40 -4.68
C GLU A 145 24.27 -3.80 -4.49
N THR A 146 25.31 -4.64 -4.37
CA THR A 146 26.70 -4.23 -4.12
C THR A 146 27.50 -4.04 -5.41
N GLU A 147 27.05 -4.64 -6.50
CA GLU A 147 27.65 -4.49 -7.81
C GLU A 147 27.50 -3.06 -8.33
N LYS A 148 28.55 -2.58 -9.00
CA LYS A 148 28.63 -1.22 -9.52
C LYS A 148 29.08 -1.25 -10.97
N THR A 149 28.68 -0.24 -11.74
CA THR A 149 29.23 -0.02 -13.07
C THR A 149 30.76 0.16 -12.99
N PRO A 150 31.50 -0.01 -14.09
CA PRO A 150 32.93 0.31 -14.14
C PRO A 150 33.26 1.76 -13.75
N ARG A 151 32.27 2.67 -13.78
CA ARG A 151 32.37 4.07 -13.35
C ARG A 151 31.97 4.30 -11.89
N GLY A 152 31.50 3.26 -11.19
CA GLY A 152 31.17 3.29 -9.77
C GLY A 152 29.69 3.57 -9.44
N GLU A 153 28.81 3.66 -10.44
CA GLU A 153 27.38 3.89 -10.24
C GLU A 153 26.69 2.60 -9.75
N ARG A 154 25.75 2.74 -8.81
CA ARG A 154 25.00 1.60 -8.27
C ARG A 154 23.73 1.28 -9.07
N PHE A 155 23.09 2.32 -9.58
CA PHE A 155 21.82 2.23 -10.30
C PHE A 155 22.03 2.66 -11.74
N LEU A 156 21.54 1.86 -12.68
CA LEU A 156 21.43 2.21 -14.10
C LEU A 156 20.31 3.20 -14.34
N ASP A 157 19.24 3.10 -13.56
CA ASP A 157 18.07 3.96 -13.68
C ASP A 157 17.33 4.07 -12.34
N ASN A 158 16.67 5.21 -12.12
CA ASN A 158 15.88 5.50 -10.94
C ASN A 158 14.70 6.40 -11.32
N ARG A 159 13.48 5.91 -11.07
CA ARG A 159 12.25 6.63 -11.39
C ARG A 159 11.26 6.63 -10.23
N LYS A 160 10.55 7.73 -10.08
CA LYS A 160 9.45 7.90 -9.11
C LYS A 160 8.14 8.06 -9.86
N PHE A 161 7.10 7.36 -9.42
CA PHE A 161 5.73 7.47 -9.91
C PHE A 161 4.88 8.12 -8.83
N GLU A 162 4.18 9.19 -9.20
CA GLU A 162 3.34 10.01 -8.33
C GLU A 162 1.95 10.16 -8.97
N GLY A 163 1.00 10.72 -8.23
CA GLY A 163 -0.40 10.78 -8.62
C GLY A 163 -1.27 9.76 -7.88
N PRO A 164 -2.51 9.57 -8.32
CA PRO A 164 -3.40 8.56 -7.77
C PRO A 164 -2.89 7.14 -8.05
N ILE A 165 -3.29 6.17 -7.23
CA ILE A 165 -2.87 4.76 -7.34
C ILE A 165 -3.08 4.20 -8.75
N PRO A 166 -4.24 4.34 -9.42
CA PRO A 166 -4.43 3.80 -10.77
C PRO A 166 -3.38 4.29 -11.76
N GLU A 167 -3.04 5.57 -11.73
CA GLU A 167 -2.05 6.16 -12.65
C GLU A 167 -0.62 5.77 -12.29
N MET A 168 -0.30 5.69 -10.99
CA MET A 168 1.01 5.21 -10.53
C MET A 168 1.25 3.75 -10.95
N VAL A 169 0.23 2.89 -10.80
CA VAL A 169 0.30 1.47 -11.17
C VAL A 169 0.48 1.34 -12.68
N GLU A 170 -0.35 2.00 -13.47
CA GLU A 170 -0.27 1.95 -14.94
C GLU A 170 1.10 2.45 -15.44
N SER A 171 1.52 3.62 -14.95
CA SER A 171 2.82 4.20 -15.32
C SER A 171 4.00 3.30 -14.92
N ALA A 172 3.93 2.65 -13.75
CA ALA A 172 4.96 1.74 -13.29
C ALA A 172 5.02 0.47 -14.14
N VAL A 173 3.86 -0.11 -14.48
CA VAL A 173 3.77 -1.28 -15.36
C VAL A 173 4.36 -0.95 -16.73
N ASP A 174 3.91 0.13 -17.37
CA ASP A 174 4.39 0.53 -18.69
C ASP A 174 5.89 0.77 -18.71
N TYR A 175 6.41 1.40 -17.65
CA TYR A 175 7.84 1.68 -17.53
C TYR A 175 8.67 0.41 -17.40
N VAL A 176 8.26 -0.50 -16.50
CA VAL A 176 8.97 -1.76 -16.30
C VAL A 176 8.87 -2.63 -17.55
N MET A 177 7.71 -2.69 -18.21
CA MET A 177 7.53 -3.41 -19.49
C MET A 177 8.42 -2.88 -20.62
N ALA A 178 8.73 -1.58 -20.60
CA ALA A 178 9.69 -0.98 -21.53
C ALA A 178 11.15 -1.31 -21.16
N ALA A 179 11.46 -1.46 -19.88
CA ALA A 179 12.82 -1.70 -19.37
C ALA A 179 13.25 -3.18 -19.38
N ILE A 180 12.32 -4.12 -19.20
CA ILE A 180 12.63 -5.57 -19.18
C ILE A 180 13.03 -6.09 -20.56
N ARG A 181 13.72 -7.24 -20.55
CA ARG A 181 14.16 -7.89 -21.78
C ARG A 181 12.97 -8.39 -22.59
N LYS A 182 13.11 -8.36 -23.91
CA LYS A 182 12.12 -8.88 -24.86
C LYS A 182 12.80 -9.87 -25.78
N SER A 183 12.25 -11.07 -25.85
CA SER A 183 12.65 -12.07 -26.85
C SER A 183 11.85 -11.83 -28.13
N SER A 184 12.45 -12.11 -29.29
CA SER A 184 11.74 -12.05 -30.57
C SER A 184 11.47 -13.46 -31.07
N LEU A 185 10.18 -13.80 -31.19
CA LEU A 185 9.71 -15.03 -31.80
C LEU A 185 9.34 -14.74 -33.27
N ILE A 186 9.86 -15.52 -34.21
CA ILE A 186 9.52 -15.43 -35.63
C ILE A 186 8.63 -16.63 -35.96
N GLU A 187 7.36 -16.38 -36.27
CA GLU A 187 6.39 -17.38 -36.71
C GLU A 187 5.98 -17.08 -38.16
N GLY A 188 6.59 -17.80 -39.10
CA GLY A 188 6.39 -17.55 -40.54
C GLY A 188 6.89 -16.16 -40.95
N LEU A 189 5.99 -15.30 -41.43
CA LEU A 189 6.28 -13.92 -41.82
C LEU A 189 6.14 -12.91 -40.67
N TRP A 190 5.64 -13.34 -39.51
CA TRP A 190 5.31 -12.45 -38.41
C TRP A 190 6.40 -12.50 -37.33
N ARG A 191 6.87 -11.32 -36.91
CA ARG A 191 7.73 -11.15 -35.75
C ARG A 191 6.88 -10.71 -34.56
N ARG A 192 6.96 -11.44 -33.45
CA ARG A 192 6.31 -11.09 -32.19
C ARG A 192 7.38 -10.89 -31.12
N GLU A 193 7.31 -9.77 -30.41
CA GLU A 193 8.10 -9.56 -29.19
C GLU A 193 7.38 -10.17 -28.00
N ILE A 194 8.10 -10.98 -27.23
CA ILE A 194 7.62 -11.62 -26.01
C ILE A 194 8.43 -11.05 -24.84
N PRO A 195 7.82 -10.24 -23.96
CA PRO A 195 8.48 -9.71 -22.77
C PRO A 195 8.85 -10.83 -21.80
N GLU A 196 9.90 -10.61 -21.01
CA GLU A 196 10.39 -11.56 -20.00
C GLU A 196 9.32 -11.93 -18.96
N TYR A 197 8.46 -10.95 -18.61
CA TYR A 197 7.32 -11.14 -17.72
C TYR A 197 6.02 -10.74 -18.43
N PRO A 198 4.91 -11.48 -18.22
CA PRO A 198 3.60 -11.04 -18.68
C PRO A 198 3.20 -9.73 -17.99
N GLY A 199 2.69 -8.76 -18.77
CA GLY A 199 2.24 -7.47 -18.22
C GLY A 199 1.14 -7.61 -17.17
N GLU A 200 0.26 -8.61 -17.31
CA GLU A 200 -0.78 -8.91 -16.31
C GLU A 200 -0.19 -9.34 -14.97
N ALA A 201 0.85 -10.19 -14.97
CA ALA A 201 1.51 -10.65 -13.76
C ALA A 201 2.24 -9.51 -13.05
N LEU A 202 2.90 -8.63 -13.82
CA LEU A 202 3.55 -7.44 -13.29
C LEU A 202 2.54 -6.47 -12.68
N ARG A 203 1.42 -6.22 -13.39
CA ARG A 203 0.34 -5.37 -12.88
C ARG A 203 -0.23 -5.91 -11.57
N GLU A 204 -0.52 -7.21 -11.52
CA GLU A 204 -1.04 -7.87 -10.32
C GLU A 204 -0.06 -7.79 -9.15
N ALA A 205 1.24 -8.00 -9.40
CA ALA A 205 2.26 -7.86 -8.36
C ALA A 205 2.32 -6.44 -7.78
N ILE A 206 2.26 -5.41 -8.64
CA ILE A 206 2.27 -4.01 -8.21
C ILE A 206 0.97 -3.64 -7.49
N VAL A 207 -0.18 -4.07 -8.01
CA VAL A 207 -1.49 -3.87 -7.35
C VAL A 207 -1.50 -4.49 -5.97
N ASN A 208 -1.02 -5.73 -5.83
CA ASN A 208 -0.94 -6.41 -4.54
C ASN A 208 -0.01 -5.70 -3.57
N ALA A 209 1.14 -5.20 -4.05
CA ALA A 209 2.05 -4.41 -3.23
C ALA A 209 1.40 -3.12 -2.71
N VAL A 210 0.57 -2.46 -3.51
CA VAL A 210 -0.17 -1.25 -3.10
C VAL A 210 -1.33 -1.59 -2.16
N ALA A 211 -2.13 -2.59 -2.49
CA ALA A 211 -3.33 -2.98 -1.73
C ALA A 211 -2.99 -3.52 -0.33
N HIS A 212 -1.89 -4.26 -0.19
CA HIS A 212 -1.44 -4.84 1.08
C HIS A 212 -0.38 -4.03 1.79
N ARG A 213 -0.14 -2.79 1.35
CA ARG A 213 0.82 -1.91 2.00
C ARG A 213 0.36 -1.56 3.41
N ASP A 214 1.32 -1.53 4.35
CA ASP A 214 1.06 -0.96 5.66
C ASP A 214 0.94 0.57 5.58
N TYR A 215 -0.27 1.07 5.77
CA TYR A 215 -0.61 2.50 5.81
C TYR A 215 -0.55 3.08 7.24
N SER A 216 0.04 2.37 8.20
CA SER A 216 0.24 2.86 9.56
C SER A 216 1.13 4.10 9.61
N HIS A 217 0.84 5.00 10.55
CA HIS A 217 1.63 6.22 10.77
C HIS A 217 3.12 5.94 11.00
N PHE A 218 3.47 4.71 11.43
CA PHE A 218 4.86 4.26 11.63
C PHE A 218 5.59 3.93 10.31
N VAL A 219 4.86 3.54 9.25
CA VAL A 219 5.42 3.03 7.99
C VAL A 219 5.04 3.89 6.77
N ARG A 220 4.16 4.90 6.95
CA ARG A 220 3.86 5.93 5.92
C ARG A 220 5.10 6.62 5.38
N GLY A 221 6.21 6.62 6.12
CA GLY A 221 7.52 7.12 5.70
C GLY A 221 8.35 6.19 4.80
N SER A 222 7.78 5.09 4.34
CA SER A 222 8.41 4.18 3.38
C SER A 222 7.65 4.25 2.06
N TYR A 223 8.24 3.82 0.95
CA TYR A 223 7.58 3.76 -0.35
C TYR A 223 7.67 2.36 -0.93
N ILE A 224 6.78 2.04 -1.87
CA ILE A 224 6.88 0.78 -2.61
C ILE A 224 8.05 0.92 -3.58
N GLN A 225 8.88 -0.11 -3.66
CA GLN A 225 10.05 -0.10 -4.51
C GLN A 225 10.08 -1.35 -5.39
N ILE A 226 10.11 -1.11 -6.69
CA ILE A 226 10.35 -2.10 -7.73
C ILE A 226 11.87 -2.12 -7.96
N ARG A 227 12.50 -3.27 -7.77
CA ARG A 227 13.94 -3.47 -8.01
C ARG A 227 14.13 -4.41 -9.18
N LEU A 228 14.83 -3.95 -10.22
CA LEU A 228 15.27 -4.75 -11.34
C LEU A 228 16.78 -4.98 -11.23
N PHE A 229 17.23 -6.21 -11.42
CA PHE A 229 18.62 -6.64 -11.34
C PHE A 229 19.08 -7.21 -12.70
#